data_AF-A0A8H7J5T8-F1
#
_entry.id   AF-A0A8H7J5T8-F1
#
_cell.length_a   1.000
_cell.length_b   1.000
_cell.length_c   1.000
_cell.angle_alpha   90.00
_cell.angle_beta   90.00
_cell.angle_gamma   90.00
#
_symmetry.space_group_name_H-M   'P 1'
#
loop_
_entity.id
_entity.type
_entity.pdbx_description
1 polymer ?
#
loop_
_entity_poly.entity_id
_entity_poly.type
_entity_poly.pdbx_seq_one_letter_code
_entity_poly.pdbx_strand_id
1 'polypeptide(L)'
;MSRIRRVLPRLLYRRCYSTGARFVQAQCLEHTGNDEISGFDANEPAIFKKYFSSVPAISNWFTPSVTDTSSHDIDFSYLEQHSASTVPLELTRLSPDEPTTFERFEAPLSLLLAHMTGPPTPHLRIYLAQHSLVDLPAPLQADLSTPALVAKLGRGDIYASSLWMGRPPTRTPLHRDPNPNLFVQLAGQKIVRLMRPHIGRGVYERARLKAGGDGRANMRGEEMMVGDEMQALEEAVWEGDDRAVEGLEAQLSAGDGLYIPLGWWHAVRGIGTGANASANWWFR
;
A
#
# COMPACT_ATOMS: atom_id res chain seq x y z
N MET A 1 -27.05 43.76 -28.17
CA MET A 1 -27.26 42.43 -27.56
C MET A 1 -26.07 41.54 -27.89
N SER A 2 -25.05 41.49 -27.02
CA SER A 2 -23.89 40.60 -27.19
C SER A 2 -24.00 39.46 -26.19
N ARG A 3 -24.15 38.22 -26.68
CA ARG A 3 -24.23 37.01 -25.86
C ARG A 3 -22.81 36.58 -25.48
N ILE A 4 -22.42 36.82 -24.23
CA ILE A 4 -21.22 36.23 -23.63
C ILE A 4 -21.47 34.73 -23.45
N ARG A 5 -20.82 33.90 -24.26
CA ARG A 5 -20.75 32.45 -24.02
C ARG A 5 -19.80 32.22 -22.84
N ARG A 6 -20.35 31.80 -21.69
CA ARG A 6 -19.55 31.23 -20.60
C ARG A 6 -18.87 29.96 -21.11
N VAL A 7 -17.54 29.99 -21.20
CA VAL A 7 -16.72 28.81 -21.38
C VAL A 7 -16.64 28.12 -20.02
N LEU A 8 -17.35 26.99 -19.87
CA LEU A 8 -17.15 26.09 -18.75
C LEU A 8 -15.73 25.52 -18.83
N PRO A 9 -14.94 25.51 -17.75
CA PRO A 9 -13.61 24.90 -17.77
C PRO A 9 -13.77 23.40 -18.03
N ARG A 10 -13.09 22.90 -19.08
CA ARG A 10 -12.98 21.47 -19.34
C ARG A 10 -12.19 20.85 -18.19
N LEU A 11 -12.85 19.97 -17.42
CA LEU A 11 -12.20 19.05 -16.49
C LEU A 11 -11.09 18.29 -17.24
N LEU A 12 -9.85 18.57 -16.87
CA LEU A 12 -8.69 17.82 -17.35
C LEU A 12 -8.72 16.45 -16.66
N TYR A 13 -9.38 15.48 -17.29
CA TYR A 13 -9.26 14.07 -16.92
C TYR A 13 -7.79 13.67 -17.00
N ARG A 14 -7.08 13.61 -15.86
CA ARG A 14 -5.81 12.88 -15.78
C ARG A 14 -6.12 11.41 -15.89
N ARG A 15 -6.00 10.87 -17.11
CA ARG A 15 -6.10 9.44 -17.39
C ARG A 15 -5.03 8.72 -16.57
N CYS A 16 -5.49 7.89 -15.65
CA CYS A 16 -4.66 6.91 -15.01
C CYS A 16 -4.70 5.66 -15.92
N TYR A 17 -3.55 5.08 -16.22
CA TYR A 17 -3.44 3.94 -17.15
C TYR A 17 -3.00 2.73 -16.35
N SER A 18 -3.62 1.57 -16.58
CA SER A 18 -3.13 0.32 -15.99
C SER A 18 -1.75 -0.04 -16.56
N THR A 19 -0.89 -0.63 -15.74
CA THR A 19 0.41 -1.17 -16.17
C THR A 19 0.31 -2.51 -16.90
N GLY A 20 -0.86 -3.17 -16.92
CA GLY A 20 -1.01 -4.49 -17.53
C GLY A 20 -2.39 -4.73 -18.15
N ALA A 21 -2.44 -5.43 -19.28
CA ALA A 21 -3.68 -5.69 -20.02
C ALA A 21 -4.72 -6.50 -19.23
N ARG A 22 -4.29 -7.28 -18.22
CA ARG A 22 -5.15 -8.13 -17.36
C ARG A 22 -5.84 -7.36 -16.23
N PHE A 23 -5.28 -6.22 -15.84
CA PHE A 23 -5.82 -5.43 -14.74
C PHE A 23 -6.35 -4.13 -15.31
N VAL A 24 -7.63 -3.84 -15.15
CA VAL A 24 -8.15 -2.51 -15.54
C VAL A 24 -8.05 -1.58 -14.35
N GLN A 25 -8.02 -0.28 -14.56
CA GLN A 25 -7.86 0.63 -13.45
C GLN A 25 -9.08 0.58 -12.49
N ALA A 26 -8.82 0.52 -11.18
CA ALA A 26 -9.87 0.70 -10.17
C ALA A 26 -10.50 2.10 -10.28
N GLN A 27 -11.79 2.20 -9.95
CA GLN A 27 -12.55 3.44 -10.05
C GLN A 27 -11.89 4.55 -9.22
N CYS A 28 -11.63 5.69 -9.85
CA CYS A 28 -11.20 6.90 -9.14
C CYS A 28 -12.41 7.74 -8.75
N LEU A 29 -12.48 8.08 -7.48
CA LEU A 29 -13.46 8.97 -6.90
C LEU A 29 -12.75 10.29 -6.58
N GLU A 30 -13.27 11.37 -7.12
CA GLU A 30 -12.83 12.72 -6.80
C GLU A 30 -13.65 13.29 -5.65
N HIS A 31 -13.00 14.01 -4.74
CA HIS A 31 -13.67 14.65 -3.64
C HIS A 31 -14.39 15.92 -4.12
N THR A 32 -15.72 15.92 -4.08
CA THR A 32 -16.54 17.07 -4.48
C THR A 32 -16.85 18.04 -3.32
N GLY A 33 -16.19 17.89 -2.17
CA GLY A 33 -16.37 18.78 -1.00
C GLY A 33 -17.64 18.54 -0.18
N ASN A 34 -18.60 17.75 -0.68
CA ASN A 34 -19.79 17.34 0.07
C ASN A 34 -19.59 15.97 0.73
N ASP A 35 -20.31 15.72 1.82
CA ASP A 35 -20.17 14.53 2.65
C ASP A 35 -20.60 13.21 1.98
N GLU A 36 -21.27 13.27 0.82
CA GLU A 36 -21.63 12.10 0.02
C GLU A 36 -20.57 11.78 -1.03
N ILE A 37 -20.14 10.52 -1.06
CA ILE A 37 -19.21 10.01 -2.07
C ILE A 37 -20.05 9.48 -3.25
N SER A 38 -20.43 10.38 -4.15
CA SER A 38 -21.25 10.01 -5.32
C SER A 38 -20.59 8.88 -6.13
N GLY A 39 -21.33 7.80 -6.36
CA GLY A 39 -20.89 6.67 -7.19
C GLY A 39 -19.93 5.69 -6.50
N PHE A 40 -19.81 5.74 -5.16
CA PHE A 40 -19.09 4.73 -4.39
C PHE A 40 -19.93 3.47 -4.18
N ASP A 41 -19.39 2.31 -4.57
CA ASP A 41 -19.94 0.99 -4.26
C ASP A 41 -19.06 0.30 -3.21
N ALA A 42 -19.63 0.02 -2.04
CA ALA A 42 -18.92 -0.63 -0.94
C ALA A 42 -18.48 -2.08 -1.24
N ASN A 43 -18.93 -2.68 -2.35
CA ASN A 43 -18.51 -4.02 -2.78
C ASN A 43 -17.34 -4.01 -3.78
N GLU A 44 -16.96 -2.83 -4.27
CA GLU A 44 -15.92 -2.66 -5.29
C GLU A 44 -14.76 -1.80 -4.75
N PRO A 45 -13.50 -2.09 -5.16
CA PRO A 45 -12.36 -1.26 -4.83
C PRO A 45 -12.48 0.14 -5.43
N ALA A 46 -12.14 1.15 -4.63
CA ALA A 46 -12.21 2.55 -5.07
C ALA A 46 -10.98 3.34 -4.61
N ILE A 47 -10.45 4.17 -5.50
CA ILE A 47 -9.34 5.07 -5.24
C ILE A 47 -9.88 6.45 -4.89
N PHE A 48 -9.53 6.95 -3.70
CA PHE A 48 -9.81 8.32 -3.26
C PHE A 48 -8.60 9.20 -3.62
N LYS A 49 -8.64 9.83 -4.79
CA LYS A 49 -7.49 10.60 -5.29
C LYS A 49 -7.29 11.87 -4.47
N LYS A 50 -6.08 12.04 -3.93
CA LYS A 50 -5.64 13.20 -3.14
C LYS A 50 -6.52 13.54 -1.93
N TYR A 51 -7.46 12.68 -1.54
CA TYR A 51 -8.38 12.89 -0.43
C TYR A 51 -7.65 13.04 0.91
N PHE A 52 -6.52 12.37 1.06
CA PHE A 52 -5.74 12.33 2.31
C PHE A 52 -4.50 13.23 2.27
N SER A 53 -4.45 14.19 1.33
CA SER A 53 -3.26 15.04 1.16
C SER A 53 -2.94 15.92 2.39
N SER A 54 -3.91 16.11 3.30
CA SER A 54 -3.77 16.89 4.53
C SER A 54 -3.47 16.04 5.77
N VAL A 55 -3.22 14.73 5.62
CA VAL A 55 -2.80 13.89 6.75
C VAL A 55 -1.44 14.39 7.25
N PRO A 56 -1.29 14.78 8.54
CA PRO A 56 -0.08 15.44 9.03
C PRO A 56 1.21 14.62 8.81
N ALA A 57 1.15 13.29 8.93
CA ALA A 57 2.29 12.42 8.68
C ALA A 57 2.95 12.65 7.31
N ILE A 58 2.19 13.04 6.28
CA ILE A 58 2.71 13.30 4.94
C ILE A 58 3.71 14.47 4.95
N SER A 59 3.36 15.57 5.62
CA SER A 59 4.20 16.77 5.69
C SER A 59 5.20 16.76 6.83
N ASN A 60 4.92 16.03 7.91
CA ASN A 60 5.79 15.99 9.09
C ASN A 60 6.93 14.98 8.93
N TRP A 61 6.67 13.85 8.26
CA TRP A 61 7.64 12.73 8.24
C TRP A 61 8.43 12.68 6.95
N PHE A 62 8.00 13.40 5.92
CA PHE A 62 8.57 13.31 4.58
C PHE A 62 8.71 14.68 3.93
N THR A 63 9.72 14.80 3.08
CA THR A 63 9.92 15.96 2.22
C THR A 63 9.89 15.51 0.76
N PRO A 64 9.24 16.25 -0.16
CA PRO A 64 9.29 15.93 -1.58
C PRO A 64 10.73 15.95 -2.07
N SER A 65 11.13 14.95 -2.84
CA SER A 65 12.50 14.92 -3.37
C SER A 65 12.70 16.01 -4.41
N VAL A 66 13.87 16.65 -4.39
CA VAL A 66 14.22 17.75 -5.31
C VAL A 66 14.41 17.23 -6.75
N THR A 67 14.84 15.97 -6.89
CA THR A 67 15.21 15.38 -8.18
C THR A 67 14.06 14.62 -8.85
N ASP A 68 13.10 14.13 -8.07
CA ASP A 68 11.93 13.40 -8.56
C ASP A 68 10.68 13.77 -7.76
N THR A 69 9.77 14.50 -8.41
CA THR A 69 8.50 14.97 -7.82
C THR A 69 7.56 13.85 -7.37
N SER A 70 7.81 12.60 -7.75
CA SER A 70 7.06 11.43 -7.32
C SER A 70 7.69 10.68 -6.14
N SER A 71 8.95 10.99 -5.83
CA SER A 71 9.71 10.44 -4.71
C SER A 71 9.70 11.38 -3.51
N HIS A 72 9.92 10.81 -2.32
CA HIS A 72 9.96 11.55 -1.06
C HIS A 72 11.20 11.10 -0.29
N ASP A 73 11.79 12.01 0.47
CA ASP A 73 12.86 11.72 1.42
C ASP A 73 12.29 11.74 2.84
N ILE A 74 12.94 11.05 3.77
CA ILE A 74 12.57 11.07 5.18
C ILE A 74 12.93 12.43 5.78
N ASP A 75 12.00 13.05 6.50
CA ASP A 75 12.35 14.11 7.46
C ASP A 75 12.99 13.47 8.70
N PHE A 76 14.30 13.32 8.62
CA PHE A 76 15.08 12.70 9.68
C PHE A 76 14.98 13.48 10.99
N SER A 77 14.94 14.81 10.94
CA SER A 77 14.91 15.67 12.12
C SER A 77 13.66 15.47 12.96
N TYR A 78 12.53 15.20 12.30
CA TYR A 78 11.27 14.87 12.97
C TYR A 78 11.29 13.45 13.54
N LEU A 79 11.61 12.44 12.71
CA LEU A 79 11.52 11.04 13.12
C LEU A 79 12.62 10.58 14.09
N GLU A 80 13.80 11.21 14.07
CA GLU A 80 14.91 10.87 14.98
C GLU A 80 14.55 11.09 16.46
N GLN A 81 13.62 11.99 16.75
CA GLN A 81 13.08 12.22 18.10
C GLN A 81 12.39 10.97 18.68
N HIS A 82 12.04 10.02 17.82
CA HIS A 82 11.39 8.76 18.15
C HIS A 82 12.27 7.53 17.88
N SER A 83 13.56 7.74 17.61
CA SER A 83 14.50 6.72 17.15
C SER A 83 14.70 5.52 18.09
N ALA A 84 14.50 5.72 19.40
CA ALA A 84 14.60 4.66 20.42
C ALA A 84 13.36 3.75 20.49
N SER A 85 12.26 4.11 19.82
CA SER A 85 11.02 3.32 19.83
C SER A 85 11.26 1.96 19.18
N THR A 86 10.86 0.88 19.85
CA THR A 86 10.94 -0.47 19.30
C THR A 86 9.86 -0.67 18.25
N VAL A 87 10.26 -1.13 17.07
CA VAL A 87 9.38 -1.36 15.92
C VAL A 87 9.63 -2.74 15.30
N PRO A 88 8.59 -3.39 14.75
CA PRO A 88 8.74 -4.64 14.02
C PRO A 88 9.31 -4.38 12.63
N LEU A 89 10.42 -5.04 12.31
CA LEU A 89 11.11 -4.96 11.03
C LEU A 89 11.16 -6.31 10.35
N GLU A 90 10.98 -6.29 9.04
CA GLU A 90 11.25 -7.37 8.12
C GLU A 90 12.58 -7.08 7.41
N LEU A 91 13.49 -8.06 7.43
CA LEU A 91 14.76 -8.00 6.70
C LEU A 91 14.77 -9.07 5.61
N THR A 92 14.94 -8.62 4.37
CA THR A 92 15.16 -9.49 3.22
C THR A 92 16.59 -9.33 2.71
N ARG A 93 17.32 -10.44 2.54
CA ARG A 93 18.66 -10.45 1.96
C ARG A 93 18.65 -11.17 0.63
N LEU A 94 19.25 -10.53 -0.38
CA LEU A 94 19.29 -10.99 -1.76
C LEU A 94 20.74 -11.31 -2.13
N SER A 95 21.01 -12.56 -2.49
CA SER A 95 22.30 -12.99 -3.02
C SER A 95 22.12 -13.54 -4.44
N PRO A 96 23.07 -13.33 -5.37
CA PRO A 96 23.03 -13.97 -6.69
C PRO A 96 23.12 -15.50 -6.61
N ASP A 97 23.86 -16.00 -5.62
CA ASP A 97 24.27 -17.42 -5.54
C ASP A 97 23.56 -18.19 -4.43
N GLU A 98 22.77 -17.52 -3.58
CA GLU A 98 22.05 -18.12 -2.46
C GLU A 98 20.56 -17.77 -2.51
N PRO A 99 19.68 -18.65 -1.98
CA PRO A 99 18.26 -18.35 -1.88
C PRO A 99 18.03 -17.07 -1.07
N THR A 100 16.99 -16.32 -1.45
CA THR A 100 16.56 -15.14 -0.68
C THR A 100 16.20 -15.56 0.73
N THR A 101 16.71 -14.83 1.72
CA THR A 101 16.37 -15.05 3.13
C THR A 101 15.49 -13.93 3.64
N PHE A 102 14.64 -14.26 4.60
CA PHE A 102 13.71 -13.35 5.26
C PHE A 102 13.74 -13.61 6.76
N GLU A 103 13.71 -12.55 7.55
CA GLU A 103 13.57 -12.62 9.00
C GLU A 103 12.72 -11.47 9.53
N ARG A 104 11.94 -11.74 10.58
CA ARG A 104 11.22 -10.73 11.37
C ARG A 104 11.87 -10.55 12.72
N PHE A 105 12.06 -9.30 13.13
CA PHE A 105 12.67 -8.96 14.40
C PHE A 105 12.22 -7.58 14.89
N GLU A 106 12.34 -7.37 16.20
CA GLU A 106 12.08 -6.08 16.83
C GLU A 106 13.40 -5.31 16.95
N ALA A 107 13.41 -4.02 16.58
CA ALA A 107 14.58 -3.17 16.72
C ALA A 107 14.19 -1.69 16.92
N PRO A 108 15.11 -0.84 17.39
CA PRO A 108 14.86 0.59 17.43
C PRO A 108 14.59 1.17 16.04
N LEU A 109 13.67 2.12 15.94
CA LEU A 109 13.34 2.85 14.71
C LEU A 109 14.59 3.47 14.05
N SER A 110 15.60 3.82 14.84
CA SER A 110 16.90 4.31 14.35
C SER A 110 17.54 3.41 13.28
N LEU A 111 17.36 2.08 13.36
CA LEU A 111 17.90 1.14 12.39
C LEU A 111 17.25 1.33 11.02
N LEU A 112 15.92 1.46 10.98
CA LEU A 112 15.19 1.74 9.75
C LEU A 112 15.58 3.12 9.20
N LEU A 113 15.63 4.15 10.06
CA LEU A 113 15.99 5.50 9.63
C LEU A 113 17.39 5.53 9.02
N ALA A 114 18.38 4.89 9.64
CA ALA A 114 19.74 4.79 9.11
C ALA A 114 19.78 4.08 7.75
N HIS A 115 18.99 3.02 7.56
CA HIS A 115 18.85 2.36 6.26
C HIS A 115 18.19 3.27 5.22
N MET A 116 17.15 4.01 5.62
CA MET A 116 16.37 4.88 4.73
C MET A 116 17.03 6.21 4.39
N THR A 117 18.05 6.65 5.13
CA THR A 117 18.83 7.86 4.83
C THR A 117 20.26 7.55 4.36
N GLY A 118 20.76 6.34 4.61
CA GLY A 118 22.08 5.88 4.17
C GLY A 118 22.21 5.61 2.67
N PRO A 119 23.36 5.11 2.20
CA PRO A 119 23.55 4.75 0.80
C PRO A 119 22.63 3.58 0.38
N PRO A 120 22.31 3.44 -0.92
CA PRO A 120 21.53 2.31 -1.41
C PRO A 120 22.20 0.97 -1.09
N THR A 121 21.41 0.02 -0.59
CA THR A 121 21.85 -1.35 -0.31
C THR A 121 21.12 -2.32 -1.24
N PRO A 122 21.62 -2.61 -2.45
CA PRO A 122 20.88 -3.37 -3.46
C PRO A 122 20.54 -4.80 -3.04
N HIS A 123 21.31 -5.36 -2.11
CA HIS A 123 21.21 -6.74 -1.63
C HIS A 123 20.48 -6.87 -0.28
N LEU A 124 20.03 -5.77 0.31
CA LEU A 124 19.46 -5.76 1.65
C LEU A 124 18.26 -4.81 1.70
N ARG A 125 17.15 -5.30 2.26
CA ARG A 125 15.92 -4.51 2.41
C ARG A 125 15.45 -4.61 3.84
N ILE A 126 15.25 -3.46 4.47
CA ILE A 126 14.58 -3.35 5.77
C ILE A 126 13.25 -2.69 5.55
N TYR A 127 12.19 -3.30 6.06
CA TYR A 127 10.83 -2.83 5.92
C TYR A 127 10.10 -2.89 7.26
N LEU A 128 9.63 -1.76 7.74
CA LEU A 128 8.70 -1.73 8.86
C LEU A 128 7.35 -2.21 8.36
N ALA A 129 6.85 -3.28 8.97
CA ALA A 129 5.72 -4.04 8.49
C ALA A 129 4.72 -4.32 9.61
N GLN A 130 3.43 -4.10 9.31
CA GLN A 130 2.32 -4.34 10.23
C GLN A 130 2.46 -3.68 11.61
N HIS A 131 3.25 -2.60 11.75
CA HIS A 131 3.43 -1.97 13.06
C HIS A 131 2.14 -1.27 13.48
N SER A 132 1.55 -1.69 14.59
CA SER A 132 0.28 -1.18 15.06
C SER A 132 0.36 0.33 15.34
N LEU A 133 -0.61 1.11 14.82
CA LEU A 133 -0.60 2.55 15.06
C LEU A 133 -0.75 2.92 16.54
N VAL A 134 -1.45 2.09 17.33
CA VAL A 134 -1.64 2.37 18.77
C VAL A 134 -0.38 2.14 19.61
N ASP A 135 0.61 1.46 19.05
CA ASP A 135 1.90 1.18 19.70
C ASP A 135 2.97 2.24 19.35
N LEU A 136 2.67 3.15 18.41
CA LEU A 136 3.56 4.26 18.07
C LEU A 136 3.68 5.25 19.25
N PRO A 137 4.76 6.04 19.34
CA PRO A 137 4.81 7.21 20.22
C PRO A 137 3.65 8.18 19.97
N ALA A 138 3.12 8.80 21.03
CA ALA A 138 1.92 9.65 20.96
C ALA A 138 1.96 10.75 19.87
N PRO A 139 3.09 11.45 19.62
CA PRO A 139 3.16 12.41 18.51
C PRO A 139 2.93 11.77 17.13
N LEU A 140 3.51 10.59 16.90
CA LEU A 140 3.34 9.85 15.65
C LEU A 140 1.91 9.30 15.50
N GLN A 141 1.26 8.93 16.61
CA GLN A 141 -0.16 8.54 16.60
C GLN A 141 -1.06 9.71 16.16
N ALA A 142 -0.80 10.91 16.69
CA ALA A 142 -1.60 12.09 16.38
C ALA A 142 -1.57 12.44 14.88
N ASP A 143 -0.41 12.23 14.25
CA ASP A 143 -0.20 12.45 12.81
C ASP A 143 -0.94 11.46 11.90
N LEU A 144 -1.40 10.33 12.46
CA LEU A 144 -2.13 9.25 11.78
C LEU A 144 -3.49 8.98 12.43
N SER A 145 -4.19 10.06 12.80
CA SER A 145 -5.56 9.98 13.32
C SER A 145 -6.48 9.18 12.39
N THR A 146 -7.43 8.43 12.96
CA THR A 146 -8.39 7.63 12.20
C THR A 146 -9.16 8.51 11.21
N PRO A 147 -9.14 8.22 9.90
CA PRO A 147 -9.81 9.08 8.95
C PRO A 147 -11.34 9.05 9.11
N ALA A 148 -11.97 10.22 9.08
CA ALA A 148 -13.44 10.36 9.18
C ALA A 148 -14.19 9.56 8.10
N LEU A 149 -13.53 9.29 6.96
CA LEU A 149 -14.07 8.44 5.91
C LEU A 149 -14.43 7.04 6.40
N VAL A 150 -13.68 6.46 7.35
CA VAL A 150 -13.93 5.10 7.86
C VAL A 150 -15.34 4.96 8.44
N ALA A 151 -15.83 5.99 9.15
CA ALA A 151 -17.18 6.01 9.70
C ALA A 151 -18.28 6.08 8.62
N LYS A 152 -17.94 6.46 7.39
CA LYS A 152 -18.85 6.48 6.24
C LYS A 152 -18.83 5.18 5.42
N LEU A 153 -17.73 4.42 5.52
CA LEU A 153 -17.53 3.18 4.77
C LEU A 153 -18.02 1.94 5.52
N GLY A 154 -18.25 2.04 6.83
CA GLY A 154 -18.69 0.93 7.68
C GLY A 154 -19.38 1.43 8.96
N ARG A 155 -19.36 0.63 10.02
CA ARG A 155 -19.87 1.01 11.35
C ARG A 155 -18.92 1.93 12.10
N GLY A 156 -17.71 2.14 11.56
CA GLY A 156 -16.70 3.05 12.08
C GLY A 156 -15.83 2.45 13.20
N ASP A 157 -16.04 1.19 13.58
CA ASP A 157 -15.19 0.52 14.56
C ASP A 157 -13.90 0.02 13.91
N ILE A 158 -12.77 0.51 14.41
CA ILE A 158 -11.44 0.07 13.96
C ILE A 158 -11.12 -1.27 14.59
N TYR A 159 -11.01 -2.30 13.76
CA TYR A 159 -10.52 -3.62 14.16
C TYR A 159 -9.01 -3.60 14.40
N ALA A 160 -8.26 -2.99 13.48
CA ALA A 160 -6.82 -2.86 13.57
C ALA A 160 -6.35 -1.71 12.68
N SER A 161 -5.17 -1.17 12.96
CA SER A 161 -4.52 -0.20 12.08
C SER A 161 -3.01 -0.36 12.12
N SER A 162 -2.35 -0.24 10.97
CA SER A 162 -0.91 -0.47 10.87
C SER A 162 -0.21 0.53 9.98
N LEU A 163 1.05 0.80 10.32
CA LEU A 163 2.03 1.52 9.53
C LEU A 163 2.89 0.53 8.73
N TRP A 164 3.24 0.94 7.52
CA TRP A 164 4.20 0.28 6.65
C TRP A 164 5.19 1.32 6.12
N MET A 165 6.49 1.06 6.22
CA MET A 165 7.52 2.03 5.80
C MET A 165 8.84 1.36 5.39
N GLY A 166 9.43 1.80 4.28
CA GLY A 166 10.78 1.41 3.88
C GLY A 166 11.20 2.02 2.54
N ARG A 167 12.29 1.49 1.96
CA ARG A 167 12.73 1.87 0.60
C ARG A 167 12.13 0.94 -0.45
N PRO A 168 11.67 1.46 -1.61
CA PRO A 168 11.37 0.63 -2.76
C PRO A 168 12.61 -0.16 -3.23
N PRO A 169 12.42 -1.36 -3.81
CA PRO A 169 11.14 -2.01 -3.99
C PRO A 169 10.67 -2.70 -2.71
N THR A 170 9.40 -2.51 -2.34
CA THR A 170 8.74 -3.27 -1.27
C THR A 170 7.69 -4.18 -1.88
N ARG A 171 7.41 -5.32 -1.23
CA ARG A 171 6.47 -6.32 -1.75
C ARG A 171 5.61 -6.85 -0.63
N THR A 172 4.33 -7.01 -0.91
CA THR A 172 3.40 -7.79 -0.10
C THR A 172 2.69 -8.75 -1.04
N PRO A 173 2.99 -10.06 -0.94
CA PRO A 173 2.44 -11.09 -1.82
C PRO A 173 0.90 -11.15 -1.80
N LEU A 174 0.32 -11.90 -2.74
CA LEU A 174 -1.12 -12.04 -2.88
C LEU A 174 -1.76 -12.59 -1.60
N HIS A 175 -2.67 -11.82 -1.01
CA HIS A 175 -3.42 -12.23 0.18
C HIS A 175 -4.81 -11.59 0.20
N ARG A 176 -5.57 -11.85 1.25
CA ARG A 176 -6.85 -11.19 1.53
C ARG A 176 -6.96 -10.89 3.01
N ASP A 177 -7.69 -9.84 3.33
CA ASP A 177 -7.88 -9.40 4.71
C ASP A 177 -9.18 -9.93 5.33
N PRO A 178 -9.25 -10.05 6.67
CA PRO A 178 -10.45 -10.52 7.37
C PRO A 178 -11.57 -9.45 7.45
N ASN A 179 -11.26 -8.19 7.17
CA ASN A 179 -12.16 -7.05 7.22
C ASN A 179 -11.89 -6.11 6.03
N PRO A 180 -12.83 -5.23 5.64
CA PRO A 180 -12.55 -4.13 4.73
C PRO A 180 -11.37 -3.29 5.22
N ASN A 181 -10.61 -2.72 4.27
CA ASN A 181 -9.38 -1.98 4.54
C ASN A 181 -9.41 -0.62 3.85
N LEU A 182 -9.17 0.44 4.60
CA LEU A 182 -8.80 1.74 4.06
C LEU A 182 -7.27 1.86 4.08
N PHE A 183 -6.67 1.77 2.90
CA PHE A 183 -5.25 1.97 2.66
C PHE A 183 -5.00 3.44 2.30
N VAL A 184 -4.03 4.10 2.92
CA VAL A 184 -3.63 5.48 2.58
C VAL A 184 -2.14 5.53 2.30
N GLN A 185 -1.76 6.05 1.13
CA GLN A 185 -0.36 6.24 0.76
C GLN A 185 0.16 7.55 1.35
N LEU A 186 1.22 7.46 2.16
CA LEU A 186 1.81 8.60 2.85
C LEU A 186 3.00 9.20 2.07
N ALA A 187 3.85 8.33 1.50
CA ALA A 187 5.05 8.74 0.76
C ALA A 187 5.37 7.76 -0.38
N GLY A 188 5.98 8.27 -1.45
CA GLY A 188 6.35 7.46 -2.62
C GLY A 188 5.14 6.90 -3.37
N GLN A 189 5.34 5.76 -4.04
CA GLN A 189 4.35 5.16 -4.94
C GLN A 189 4.15 3.66 -4.69
N LYS A 190 2.89 3.21 -4.67
CA LYS A 190 2.54 1.78 -4.63
C LYS A 190 1.59 1.43 -5.76
N ILE A 191 1.80 0.24 -6.32
CA ILE A 191 0.85 -0.42 -7.23
C ILE A 191 0.18 -1.55 -6.44
N VAL A 192 -1.15 -1.58 -6.49
CA VAL A 192 -1.96 -2.64 -5.89
C VAL A 192 -2.72 -3.35 -7.01
N ARG A 193 -2.53 -4.66 -7.14
CA ARG A 193 -3.35 -5.51 -8.01
C ARG A 193 -4.42 -6.17 -7.16
N LEU A 194 -5.67 -6.02 -7.55
CA LEU A 194 -6.89 -6.40 -6.82
C LEU A 194 -7.65 -7.43 -7.64
N MET A 195 -8.15 -8.47 -7.00
CA MET A 195 -8.93 -9.52 -7.67
C MET A 195 -10.18 -9.83 -6.87
N ARG A 196 -11.27 -10.11 -7.60
CA ARG A 196 -12.51 -10.60 -6.99
C ARG A 196 -12.22 -11.88 -6.18
N PRO A 197 -13.01 -12.16 -5.13
CA PRO A 197 -12.77 -13.28 -4.22
C PRO A 197 -12.52 -14.63 -4.89
N HIS A 198 -13.32 -14.97 -5.92
CA HIS A 198 -13.20 -16.25 -6.63
C HIS A 198 -11.98 -16.32 -7.56
N ILE A 199 -11.62 -15.21 -8.21
CA ILE A 199 -10.43 -15.15 -9.09
C ILE A 199 -9.16 -15.28 -8.26
N GLY A 200 -9.01 -14.44 -7.23
CA GLY A 200 -7.82 -14.46 -6.37
C GLY A 200 -7.64 -15.78 -5.65
N ARG A 201 -8.74 -16.42 -5.22
CA ARG A 201 -8.70 -17.79 -4.67
C ARG A 201 -8.18 -18.79 -5.68
N GLY A 202 -8.66 -18.74 -6.92
CA GLY A 202 -8.20 -19.62 -7.98
C GLY A 202 -6.71 -19.43 -8.28
N VAL A 203 -6.22 -18.19 -8.27
CA VAL A 203 -4.77 -17.89 -8.41
C VAL A 203 -3.98 -18.52 -7.27
N TYR A 204 -4.41 -18.28 -6.04
CA TYR A 204 -3.78 -18.81 -4.84
C TYR A 204 -3.67 -20.34 -4.87
N GLU A 205 -4.78 -21.01 -5.15
CA GLU A 205 -4.83 -22.47 -5.19
C GLU A 205 -3.95 -23.06 -6.31
N ARG A 206 -3.90 -22.44 -7.49
CA ARG A 206 -3.01 -22.86 -8.58
C ARG A 206 -1.53 -22.65 -8.25
N ALA A 207 -1.17 -21.52 -7.65
CA ALA A 207 0.21 -21.23 -7.25
C ALA A 207 0.70 -22.22 -6.19
N ARG A 208 -0.13 -22.49 -5.18
CA ARG A 208 0.16 -23.48 -4.13
C ARG A 208 0.36 -24.89 -4.70
N LEU A 209 -0.50 -25.31 -5.63
CA LEU A 209 -0.36 -26.62 -6.30
C LEU A 209 0.95 -26.73 -7.09
N LYS A 210 1.37 -25.64 -7.76
CA LYS A 210 2.66 -25.60 -8.46
C LYS A 210 3.85 -25.67 -7.50
N ALA A 211 3.75 -25.04 -6.35
CA ALA A 211 4.79 -25.02 -5.32
C ALA A 211 4.84 -26.30 -4.45
N GLY A 212 3.92 -27.24 -4.65
CA GLY A 212 3.89 -28.50 -3.88
C GLY A 212 3.53 -28.33 -2.39
N GLY A 213 3.02 -27.16 -1.97
CA GLY A 213 2.76 -26.83 -0.56
C GLY A 213 1.36 -27.19 -0.06
N ASP A 214 1.20 -27.28 1.27
CA ASP A 214 -0.06 -27.52 1.99
C ASP A 214 -0.66 -26.23 2.64
N GLY A 215 -0.20 -25.06 2.19
CA GLY A 215 -0.53 -23.74 2.73
C GLY A 215 -2.02 -23.38 2.77
N ARG A 216 -2.37 -22.44 3.65
CA ARG A 216 -3.74 -22.00 3.95
C ARG A 216 -4.05 -20.65 3.30
N ALA A 217 -5.24 -20.52 2.69
CA ALA A 217 -5.72 -19.29 2.04
C ALA A 217 -5.99 -18.08 2.96
N ASN A 218 -5.52 -18.12 4.21
CA ASN A 218 -5.62 -17.06 5.22
C ASN A 218 -4.23 -16.58 5.68
N MET A 219 -3.15 -17.02 5.02
CA MET A 219 -1.78 -16.64 5.35
C MET A 219 -1.57 -15.14 5.16
N ARG A 220 -0.97 -14.50 6.17
CA ARG A 220 -0.74 -13.05 6.28
C ARG A 220 0.59 -12.74 6.98
N GLY A 221 1.39 -13.77 7.24
CA GLY A 221 2.60 -13.73 8.05
C GLY A 221 3.87 -14.01 7.27
N GLU A 222 4.92 -14.39 7.99
CA GLU A 222 6.24 -14.74 7.44
C GLU A 222 6.16 -15.84 6.39
N GLU A 223 5.21 -16.76 6.53
CA GLU A 223 5.01 -17.88 5.61
C GLU A 223 4.71 -17.45 4.18
N MET A 224 4.16 -16.25 3.97
CA MET A 224 3.88 -15.74 2.63
C MET A 224 5.11 -15.10 1.97
N MET A 225 6.15 -14.79 2.73
CA MET A 225 7.27 -13.93 2.30
C MET A 225 8.46 -14.73 1.73
N VAL A 226 8.44 -16.06 1.81
CA VAL A 226 9.53 -16.94 1.39
C VAL A 226 9.05 -18.19 0.65
N GLY A 227 9.97 -18.83 -0.05
CA GLY A 227 9.77 -20.12 -0.70
C GLY A 227 9.02 -20.06 -2.04
N ASP A 228 8.84 -21.25 -2.60
CA ASP A 228 8.31 -21.43 -3.97
C ASP A 228 6.87 -20.93 -4.12
N GLU A 229 6.06 -20.97 -3.05
CA GLU A 229 4.69 -20.43 -3.07
C GLU A 229 4.70 -18.91 -3.28
N MET A 230 5.58 -18.18 -2.58
CA MET A 230 5.73 -16.73 -2.76
C MET A 230 6.11 -16.40 -4.20
N GLN A 231 7.10 -17.11 -4.75
CA GLN A 231 7.53 -16.90 -6.13
C GLN A 231 6.41 -17.22 -7.13
N ALA A 232 5.72 -18.34 -6.98
CA ALA A 232 4.62 -18.73 -7.86
C ALA A 232 3.46 -17.73 -7.83
N LEU A 233 3.15 -17.16 -6.65
CA LEU A 233 2.15 -16.10 -6.51
C LEU A 233 2.63 -14.80 -7.18
N GLU A 234 3.88 -14.41 -6.95
CA GLU A 234 4.46 -13.21 -7.55
C GLU A 234 4.43 -13.30 -9.09
N GLU A 235 4.86 -14.41 -9.66
CA GLU A 235 4.82 -14.67 -11.10
C GLU A 235 3.37 -14.62 -11.62
N ALA A 236 2.43 -15.33 -10.98
CA ALA A 236 1.04 -15.38 -11.43
C ALA A 236 0.36 -14.00 -11.43
N VAL A 237 0.61 -13.20 -10.38
CA VAL A 237 0.02 -11.87 -10.27
C VAL A 237 0.70 -10.90 -11.20
N TRP A 238 2.03 -10.85 -11.22
CA TRP A 238 2.78 -9.74 -11.80
C TRP A 238 3.27 -9.97 -13.23
N GLU A 239 3.63 -11.21 -13.57
CA GLU A 239 4.39 -11.56 -14.78
C GLU A 239 3.61 -12.46 -15.74
N GLY A 240 2.62 -13.21 -15.23
CA GLY A 240 1.83 -14.14 -16.03
C GLY A 240 1.00 -13.47 -17.12
N ASP A 241 0.62 -14.25 -18.12
CA ASP A 241 -0.23 -13.87 -19.25
C ASP A 241 -1.61 -14.56 -19.23
N ASP A 242 -1.89 -15.37 -18.19
CA ASP A 242 -3.15 -16.06 -17.98
C ASP A 242 -4.31 -15.05 -17.92
N ARG A 243 -5.08 -14.96 -19.01
CA ARG A 243 -6.23 -14.05 -19.13
C ARG A 243 -7.34 -14.39 -18.14
N ALA A 244 -7.36 -15.58 -17.55
CA ALA A 244 -8.29 -15.91 -16.46
C ALA A 244 -7.93 -15.20 -15.14
N VAL A 245 -6.73 -14.64 -15.05
CA VAL A 245 -6.30 -13.81 -13.91
C VAL A 245 -6.47 -12.34 -14.27
N GLU A 246 -7.74 -11.92 -14.29
CA GLU A 246 -8.15 -10.52 -14.48
C GLU A 246 -8.49 -9.85 -13.16
N GLY A 247 -8.42 -8.52 -13.13
CA GLY A 247 -8.70 -7.77 -11.91
C GLY A 247 -8.64 -6.26 -12.09
N LEU A 248 -8.49 -5.56 -10.97
CA LEU A 248 -8.30 -4.12 -10.92
C LEU A 248 -6.86 -3.75 -10.54
N GLU A 249 -6.40 -2.59 -10.99
CA GLU A 249 -5.13 -2.00 -10.57
C GLU A 249 -5.36 -0.63 -9.95
N ALA A 250 -4.74 -0.38 -8.80
CA ALA A 250 -4.64 0.93 -8.21
C ALA A 250 -3.19 1.38 -8.14
N GLN A 251 -2.88 2.52 -8.77
CA GLN A 251 -1.62 3.23 -8.60
C GLN A 251 -1.84 4.37 -7.62
N LEU A 252 -1.11 4.35 -6.51
CA LEU A 252 -1.28 5.25 -5.39
C LEU A 252 -0.01 6.08 -5.23
N SER A 253 -0.18 7.40 -5.07
CA SER A 253 0.86 8.35 -4.68
C SER A 253 0.48 9.01 -3.36
N ALA A 254 1.41 9.72 -2.72
CA ALA A 254 1.16 10.43 -1.46
C ALA A 254 -0.16 11.21 -1.48
N GLY A 255 -1.01 10.99 -0.46
CA GLY A 255 -2.33 11.58 -0.29
C GLY A 255 -3.48 10.81 -0.97
N ASP A 256 -3.19 9.79 -1.77
CA ASP A 256 -4.22 8.89 -2.31
C ASP A 256 -4.62 7.85 -1.26
N GLY A 257 -5.91 7.50 -1.24
CA GLY A 257 -6.41 6.35 -0.52
C GLY A 257 -7.00 5.28 -1.44
N LEU A 258 -7.07 4.06 -0.95
CA LEU A 258 -7.69 2.92 -1.60
C LEU A 258 -8.58 2.19 -0.59
N TYR A 259 -9.86 2.06 -0.91
CA TYR A 259 -10.74 1.15 -0.22
C TYR A 259 -10.65 -0.24 -0.85
N ILE A 260 -10.43 -1.25 -0.01
CA ILE A 260 -10.40 -2.67 -0.38
C ILE A 260 -11.56 -3.35 0.35
N PRO A 261 -12.61 -3.81 -0.37
CA PRO A 261 -13.74 -4.48 0.25
C PRO A 261 -13.37 -5.82 0.85
N LEU A 262 -14.20 -6.31 1.78
CA LEU A 262 -14.03 -7.62 2.38
C LEU A 262 -13.91 -8.73 1.32
N GLY A 263 -12.93 -9.62 1.52
CA GLY A 263 -12.75 -10.81 0.69
C GLY A 263 -12.02 -10.58 -0.64
N TRP A 264 -11.74 -9.33 -1.02
CA TRP A 264 -10.91 -9.04 -2.17
C TRP A 264 -9.46 -9.46 -1.93
N TRP A 265 -8.91 -10.17 -2.91
CA TRP A 265 -7.50 -10.53 -2.90
C TRP A 265 -6.68 -9.39 -3.46
N HIS A 266 -5.49 -9.17 -2.91
CA HIS A 266 -4.62 -8.12 -3.37
C HIS A 266 -3.14 -8.43 -3.15
N ALA A 267 -2.31 -7.90 -4.04
CA ALA A 267 -0.85 -7.89 -3.94
C ALA A 267 -0.35 -6.45 -4.12
N VAL A 268 0.72 -6.10 -3.42
CA VAL A 268 1.23 -4.73 -3.36
C VAL A 268 2.70 -4.68 -3.75
N ARG A 269 3.07 -3.73 -4.61
CA ARG A 269 4.47 -3.40 -4.91
C ARG A 269 4.72 -1.91 -4.65
N GLY A 270 5.69 -1.60 -3.78
CA GLY A 270 6.29 -0.28 -3.70
C GLY A 270 7.30 -0.09 -4.83
N ILE A 271 7.19 1.01 -5.54
CA ILE A 271 8.03 1.35 -6.71
C ILE A 271 8.68 2.73 -6.52
N GLY A 272 9.56 3.10 -7.45
CA GLY A 272 10.25 4.38 -7.44
C GLY A 272 11.48 4.39 -6.53
N THR A 273 11.78 5.55 -5.96
CA THR A 273 12.96 5.75 -5.10
C THR A 273 12.60 6.51 -3.82
N GLY A 274 13.56 6.61 -2.90
CA GLY A 274 13.38 7.31 -1.63
C GLY A 274 12.52 6.54 -0.62
N ALA A 275 11.74 7.27 0.17
CA ALA A 275 10.81 6.76 1.16
C ALA A 275 9.51 6.28 0.51
N ASN A 276 9.02 5.13 0.98
CA ASN A 276 7.72 4.59 0.61
C ASN A 276 6.98 4.16 1.87
N ALA A 277 5.82 4.77 2.10
CA ALA A 277 5.06 4.56 3.32
C ALA A 277 3.55 4.58 3.08
N SER A 278 2.84 3.77 3.86
CA SER A 278 1.38 3.72 3.86
C SER A 278 0.84 3.38 5.26
N ALA A 279 -0.36 3.86 5.54
CA ALA A 279 -1.13 3.47 6.73
C ALA A 279 -2.41 2.73 6.32
N ASN A 280 -2.83 1.80 7.15
CA ASN A 280 -4.00 0.96 6.93
C ASN A 280 -4.94 1.02 8.12
N TRP A 281 -6.24 1.05 7.85
CA TRP A 281 -7.29 0.89 8.84
C TRP A 281 -8.24 -0.21 8.40
N TRP A 282 -8.28 -1.29 9.16
CA TRP A 282 -9.27 -2.36 9.01
C TRP A 282 -10.44 -2.08 9.94
N PHE A 283 -11.67 -2.17 9.45
CA PHE A 283 -12.87 -1.76 10.18
C PHE A 283 -14.04 -2.71 9.96
N ARG A 284 -15.09 -2.64 10.80
CA ARG A 284 -16.31 -3.45 10.65
C ARG A 284 -17.56 -2.61 10.35
#